data_AF-U9TSL6-F1
#
_entry.id   AF-U9TSL6-F1
#
_cell.length_a   1.000
_cell.length_b   1.000
_cell.length_c   1.000
_cell.angle_alpha   90.00
_cell.angle_beta   90.00
_cell.angle_gamma   90.00
#
_symmetry.space_group_name_H-M   'P 1'
#
loop_
_entity.id
_entity.type
_entity.pdbx_description
1 polymer ?
#
loop_
_entity_poly.entity_id
_entity_poly.type
_entity_poly.pdbx_seq_one_letter_code
_entity_poly.pdbx_strand_id
1 'polypeptide(L)' 'NLLHYSGGFFGFLIFILDIFAIYEVFKSERTSAGKLLWTLLIFFFPVFGLIFY' A
#
# COMPACT_ATOMS: atom_id res chain seq x y z
N ASN A 1 0.85 -25.48 -16.03
CA ASN A 1 0.79 -25.16 -14.58
C ASN A 1 1.75 -24.06 -14.13
N LEU A 2 2.05 -23.05 -14.98
CA LEU A 2 2.94 -21.92 -14.64
C LEU A 2 2.17 -20.71 -14.08
N LEU A 3 0.84 -20.69 -14.20
CA LEU A 3 -0.03 -19.59 -13.76
C LEU A 3 -0.24 -19.51 -12.23
N HIS A 4 0.21 -20.50 -11.45
CA HIS A 4 0.07 -20.49 -9.99
C HIS A 4 1.12 -19.60 -9.29
N TYR A 5 2.31 -19.44 -9.88
CA TYR A 5 3.39 -18.65 -9.26
C TYR A 5 3.30 -17.15 -9.58
N SER A 6 2.59 -16.76 -10.64
CA SER A 6 2.46 -15.36 -11.04
C SER A 6 1.68 -14.52 -10.03
N GLY A 7 0.64 -15.07 -9.39
CA GLY A 7 -0.16 -14.34 -8.40
C GLY A 7 0.61 -13.94 -7.14
N GLY A 8 1.46 -14.83 -6.62
CA GLY A 8 2.25 -14.57 -5.41
C GLY A 8 3.32 -13.49 -5.60
N PHE A 9 3.94 -13.44 -6.79
CA PHE A 9 4.95 -12.42 -7.10
C PHE A 9 4.34 -11.01 -7.17
N PHE A 10 3.19 -10.86 -7.85
CA PHE A 10 2.49 -9.57 -7.91
C PHE A 10 1.98 -9.11 -6.54
N GLY A 11 1.44 -10.02 -5.73
CA GLY A 11 1.03 -9.70 -4.35
C GLY A 11 2.21 -9.23 -3.48
N PHE A 12 3.38 -9.85 -3.63
CA PHE A 12 4.58 -9.44 -2.92
C PHE A 12 5.09 -8.06 -3.35
N LEU A 13 5.01 -7.74 -4.65
CA LEU A 13 5.38 -6.41 -5.15
C LEU A 13 4.46 -5.33 -4.59
N ILE A 14 3.14 -5.58 -4.59
CA ILE A 14 2.15 -4.68 -4.00
C ILE A 14 2.45 -4.46 -2.51
N PHE A 15 2.72 -5.53 -1.77
CA PHE A 15 3.07 -5.44 -0.35
C PHE A 15 4.31 -4.58 -0.07
N ILE A 16 5.35 -4.69 -0.91
CA ILE A 16 6.54 -3.82 -0.80
C ILE A 16 6.14 -2.36 -1.03
N LEU A 17 5.37 -2.09 -2.08
CA LEU A 17 4.90 -0.74 -2.39
C LEU A 17 4.04 -0.15 -1.27
N ASP A 18 3.18 -0.95 -0.64
CA ASP A 18 2.36 -0.50 0.51
C ASP A 18 3.23 -0.04 1.68
N ILE A 19 4.31 -0.76 1.99
CA ILE A 19 5.25 -0.36 3.06
C ILE A 19 5.89 0.99 2.74
N PHE A 20 6.32 1.21 1.50
CA PHE A 20 6.89 2.47 1.07
C PHE A 20 5.88 3.62 1.14
N ALA A 21 4.65 3.38 0.66
CA ALA A 21 3.58 4.35 0.71
C ALA A 21 3.27 4.75 2.16
N ILE A 22 3.09 3.78 3.06
CA ILE A 22 2.85 4.04 4.48
C ILE A 22 4.01 4.83 5.11
N TYR A 23 5.26 4.49 4.81
CA TYR A 23 6.43 5.23 5.30
C TYR A 23 6.41 6.71 4.89
N GLU A 24 6.03 7.00 3.65
CA GLU A 24 5.95 8.36 3.16
C GLU A 24 4.69 9.11 3.64
N VAL A 25 3.56 8.42 3.89
CA VAL A 25 2.43 8.98 4.67
C VAL A 25 2.94 9.51 6.01
N PHE A 26 3.73 8.71 6.75
CA PHE A 26 4.24 9.12 8.05
C PHE A 26 5.22 10.31 7.96
N LYS A 27 6.01 10.41 6.90
CA LYS A 27 6.93 11.53 6.65
C LYS A 27 6.26 12.80 6.13
N SER A 28 5.07 12.70 5.58
CA SER A 28 4.38 13.85 5.00
C SER A 28 3.92 14.88 6.04
N GLU A 29 3.66 16.10 5.57
CA GLU A 29 3.08 17.23 6.33
C GLU A 29 1.58 17.04 6.68
N ARG A 30 0.99 15.88 6.33
CA ARG A 30 -0.42 15.57 6.59
C ARG A 30 -0.73 15.62 8.09
N THR A 31 -1.95 16.05 8.44
CA THR A 31 -2.43 16.02 9.83
C THR A 31 -2.42 14.59 10.39
N SER A 32 -2.36 14.43 11.71
CA SER A 32 -2.35 13.10 12.35
C SER A 32 -3.56 12.24 11.94
N ALA A 33 -4.74 12.83 11.84
CA ALA A 33 -5.94 12.15 11.37
C ALA A 33 -5.85 11.76 9.88
N GLY A 34 -5.27 12.63 9.05
CA GLY A 34 -5.01 12.32 7.64
C GLY A 34 -4.04 11.17 7.46
N LYS A 35 -2.96 11.12 8.26
CA LYS A 35 -2.02 10.00 8.26
C LYS A 35 -2.70 8.69 8.63
N LEU A 36 -3.53 8.70 9.67
CA LEU A 36 -4.28 7.52 10.11
C LEU A 36 -5.22 7.01 8.99
N LEU A 37 -6.01 7.90 8.38
CA LEU A 37 -6.95 7.54 7.32
C LEU A 37 -6.23 6.97 6.08
N TRP A 38 -5.14 7.61 5.65
CA TRP A 38 -4.36 7.14 4.49
C TRP A 38 -3.68 5.81 4.75
N THR A 39 -3.07 5.62 5.92
CA THR A 39 -2.47 4.33 6.30
C THR A 39 -3.51 3.21 6.36
N LEU A 40 -4.71 3.47 6.90
CA LEU A 40 -5.80 2.49 6.91
C LEU A 40 -6.28 2.16 5.49
N LEU A 41 -6.40 3.16 4.63
CA LEU A 41 -6.84 2.98 3.25
C LEU A 41 -5.85 2.12 2.45
N ILE A 42 -4.54 2.38 2.57
CA ILE A 42 -3.49 1.56 1.94
C ILE A 42 -3.53 0.12 2.50
N PHE A 43 -3.64 -0.05 3.81
CA PHE A 43 -3.63 -1.38 4.43
C PHE A 43 -4.83 -2.26 4.07
N PHE A 44 -6.05 -1.70 4.09
CA PHE A 44 -7.28 -2.47 3.79
C PHE A 44 -7.54 -2.63 2.30
N PHE A 45 -7.05 -1.70 1.48
CA PHE A 45 -7.26 -1.69 0.03
C PHE A 45 -5.92 -1.51 -0.70
N PRO A 46 -5.00 -2.49 -0.66
CA PRO A 46 -3.62 -2.33 -1.12
C PRO A 46 -3.50 -1.84 -2.57
N VAL A 47 -4.33 -2.37 -3.48
CA VAL A 47 -4.33 -1.93 -4.88
C VAL A 47 -4.88 -0.50 -5.04
N PHE A 48 -6.03 -0.21 -4.46
CA PHE A 48 -6.68 1.10 -4.60
C PHE A 48 -5.92 2.18 -3.83
N GLY A 49 -5.37 1.83 -2.67
CA GLY A 49 -4.52 2.68 -1.86
C GLY A 49 -3.34 3.18 -2.66
N LEU A 50 -2.59 2.29 -3.30
CA LEU A 50 -1.47 2.69 -4.16
C LEU A 50 -1.88 3.49 -5.40
N ILE A 51 -3.08 3.28 -5.94
CA ILE A 51 -3.58 4.06 -7.09
C ILE A 51 -3.90 5.51 -6.70
N PHE A 52 -4.40 5.73 -5.48
CA PHE A 52 -4.79 7.05 -4.99
C PHE A 52 -3.75 7.76 -4.13
N TYR A 53 -2.71 7.03 -3.71
CA TYR A 53 -1.65 7.48 -2.81
C TYR A 53 -0.75 8.54 -3.44
#